data_AF-A0ABD0ZL08-F1
#
_entry.id   AF-A0ABD0ZL08-F1
#
_cell.length_a   1.000
_cell.length_b   1.000
_cell.length_c   1.000
_cell.angle_alpha   90.00
_cell.angle_beta   90.00
_cell.angle_gamma   90.00
#
_symmetry.space_group_name_H-M   'P 1'
#
loop_
_entity.id
_entity.type
_entity.pdbx_description
1 polymer ?
#
loop_
_entity_poly.entity_id
_entity_poly.type
_entity_poly.pdbx_seq_one_letter_code
_entity_poly.pdbx_strand_id
1 'polypeptide(L)'
;MAATLRRLSVIKSVRNSLKGIFLNKPFIQKQLCLPWSSPSLSFSSDYQFGSATTEVSSNVGLETSGCIVNEGFLRWRNGGGTCHSSALIDSLALVEVGAVVHENAVLGAEVHVGSGTVIGPSVKIGPSTRIGYNVSISNCSIGDSCVIHNGVCIGQDGFGFYVDEHGNMVKKPQTLNVKIGNRVEIGANTCIDRGSWRDTVIEDDTKIDNLVQIGHNVIIGKCCLLCGQVGIAGSVTIGDYVALGGRAAVRDHVSIVSKVRLAANSCVTKNITEPGDFGGFPAVPIHEWRKQIVRAQISNKRKT
;
A
#
# COMPACT_ATOMS: atom_id res chain seq x y z
N MET A 1 29.02 35.23 -65.45
CA MET A 1 29.79 34.32 -66.32
C MET A 1 30.37 33.22 -65.44
N ALA A 2 29.70 32.07 -65.36
CA ALA A 2 29.99 30.87 -66.17
C ALA A 2 31.35 30.26 -65.77
N ALA A 3 31.36 29.25 -64.88
CA ALA A 3 31.29 27.80 -65.19
C ALA A 3 32.59 27.28 -65.83
N THR A 4 33.23 26.22 -65.32
CA THR A 4 33.09 24.82 -65.82
C THR A 4 33.99 23.94 -64.91
N LEU A 5 33.47 23.04 -64.05
CA LEU A 5 33.02 21.63 -64.26
C LEU A 5 34.13 20.59 -64.45
N ARG A 6 34.21 19.61 -63.53
CA ARG A 6 33.83 18.18 -63.66
C ARG A 6 34.30 17.43 -62.38
N ARG A 7 33.80 16.29 -61.91
CA ARG A 7 32.56 15.47 -61.91
C ARG A 7 33.04 14.06 -61.47
N LEU A 8 32.36 13.38 -60.53
CA LEU A 8 32.17 11.90 -60.41
C LEU A 8 31.64 11.60 -58.99
N SER A 9 30.32 11.37 -58.83
CA SER A 9 29.64 10.07 -58.61
C SER A 9 30.03 9.39 -57.28
N VAL A 10 29.12 9.00 -56.39
CA VAL A 10 28.18 7.86 -56.57
C VAL A 10 27.02 7.96 -55.57
N ILE A 11 25.80 7.75 -56.08
CA ILE A 11 24.59 7.41 -55.32
C ILE A 11 24.62 5.90 -55.04
N LYS A 12 24.44 5.47 -53.80
CA LYS A 12 23.95 4.12 -53.48
C LYS A 12 23.00 4.12 -52.29
N SER A 13 21.75 3.81 -52.63
CA SER A 13 20.69 3.27 -51.77
C SER A 13 21.19 2.09 -50.94
N VAL A 14 20.88 2.06 -49.64
CA VAL A 14 20.73 0.82 -48.88
C VAL A 14 19.48 0.92 -48.00
N ARG A 15 18.42 0.29 -48.53
CA ARG A 15 17.27 -0.23 -47.80
C ARG A 15 17.72 -1.49 -47.04
N ASN A 16 17.11 -1.73 -45.88
CA ASN A 16 17.10 -2.98 -45.09
C ASN A 16 18.34 -3.32 -44.22
N SER A 17 18.17 -3.17 -42.89
CA SER A 17 18.18 -4.33 -41.99
C SER A 17 17.56 -3.96 -40.64
N LEU A 18 16.22 -3.89 -40.61
CA LEU A 18 15.41 -3.99 -39.40
C LEU A 18 15.11 -5.47 -39.15
N LYS A 19 16.08 -6.24 -38.64
CA LYS A 19 15.84 -7.55 -38.03
C LYS A 19 16.94 -7.84 -37.02
N GLY A 20 16.55 -8.08 -35.75
CA GLY A 20 17.37 -8.84 -34.82
C GLY A 20 17.89 -8.10 -33.59
N ILE A 21 17.00 -7.51 -32.78
CA ILE A 21 17.23 -7.50 -31.32
C ILE A 21 15.96 -8.08 -30.69
N PHE A 22 15.93 -9.42 -30.65
CA PHE A 22 15.00 -10.17 -29.82
C PHE A 22 15.33 -9.87 -28.34
N LEU A 23 14.57 -8.99 -27.71
CA LEU A 23 14.36 -9.02 -26.27
C LEU A 23 13.33 -10.11 -25.98
N ASN A 24 13.81 -11.33 -25.79
CA ASN A 24 13.03 -12.41 -25.18
C ASN A 24 13.95 -13.15 -24.22
N LYS A 25 13.93 -12.75 -22.94
CA LYS A 25 14.24 -13.67 -21.84
C LYS A 25 13.28 -13.40 -20.67
N PRO A 26 12.45 -14.38 -20.28
CA PRO A 26 11.73 -14.33 -19.03
C PRO A 26 12.71 -14.64 -17.89
N PHE A 27 12.80 -13.76 -16.90
CA PHE A 27 13.61 -14.01 -15.71
C PHE A 27 12.73 -14.70 -14.66
N ILE A 28 12.63 -16.02 -14.75
CA ILE A 28 12.09 -16.89 -13.68
C ILE A 28 13.13 -17.98 -13.42
N GLN A 29 13.81 -17.89 -12.27
CA GLN A 29 14.12 -19.00 -11.35
C GLN A 29 15.33 -18.63 -10.47
N LYS A 30 15.12 -18.60 -9.14
CA LYS A 30 15.62 -19.63 -8.21
C LYS A 30 15.29 -19.20 -6.79
N GLN A 31 14.16 -19.72 -6.28
CA GLN A 31 13.88 -19.76 -4.86
C GLN A 31 14.72 -20.90 -4.28
N LEU A 32 15.74 -20.58 -3.49
CA LEU A 32 16.47 -21.58 -2.71
C LEU A 32 15.57 -22.03 -1.56
N CYS A 33 15.12 -23.28 -1.62
CA CYS A 33 14.62 -23.99 -0.45
C CYS A 33 15.77 -24.20 0.54
N LEU A 34 15.66 -23.58 1.71
CA LEU A 34 16.47 -23.95 2.89
C LEU A 34 15.55 -24.73 3.85
N PRO A 35 15.97 -25.91 4.35
CA PRO A 35 15.20 -26.66 5.33
C PRO A 35 15.41 -26.04 6.72
N TRP A 36 14.32 -25.67 7.39
CA TRP A 36 14.34 -25.43 8.83
C TRP A 36 14.27 -26.76 9.57
N SER A 37 15.41 -27.16 10.14
CA SER A 37 15.52 -28.25 11.11
C SER A 37 15.18 -27.73 12.51
N SER A 38 14.11 -28.23 13.10
CA SER A 38 13.77 -28.03 14.52
C SER A 38 14.55 -29.01 15.40
N PRO A 39 15.14 -28.58 16.53
CA PRO A 39 15.49 -29.50 17.61
C PRO A 39 14.26 -29.74 18.50
N SER A 40 13.84 -31.00 18.57
CA SER A 40 12.96 -31.54 19.59
C SER A 40 13.60 -31.40 20.97
N LEU A 41 12.93 -30.73 21.91
CA LEU A 41 13.27 -30.78 23.33
C LEU A 41 12.29 -31.71 24.05
N SER A 42 12.88 -32.74 24.64
CA SER A 42 12.28 -33.80 25.42
C SER A 42 11.69 -33.29 26.73
N PHE A 43 10.47 -33.76 27.02
CA PHE A 43 9.83 -33.68 28.32
C PHE A 43 10.69 -34.36 29.40
N SER A 44 10.82 -33.71 30.56
CA SER A 44 11.22 -34.37 31.81
C SER A 44 10.19 -33.99 32.86
N SER A 45 9.47 -35.02 33.29
CA SER A 45 8.51 -35.03 34.38
C SER A 45 9.24 -34.89 35.71
N ASP A 46 8.75 -34.03 36.60
CA ASP A 46 8.82 -34.30 38.02
C ASP A 46 7.54 -33.83 38.72
N TYR A 47 6.87 -34.84 39.26
CA TYR A 47 5.71 -34.81 40.14
C TYR A 47 6.15 -34.34 41.54
N GLN A 48 5.39 -33.44 42.18
CA GLN A 48 5.18 -33.53 43.62
C GLN A 48 3.75 -33.12 44.00
N PHE A 49 3.10 -34.05 44.70
CA PHE A 49 1.78 -33.94 45.34
C PHE A 49 1.89 -33.15 46.65
N GLY A 50 0.90 -32.31 46.94
CA GLY A 50 0.65 -31.75 48.27
C GLY A 50 -0.84 -31.55 48.47
N SER A 51 -1.43 -32.29 49.41
CA SER A 51 -2.87 -32.31 49.72
C SER A 51 -3.27 -31.22 50.71
N ALA A 52 -4.46 -30.64 50.53
CA ALA A 52 -5.36 -30.27 51.62
C ALA A 52 -6.81 -30.09 51.11
N THR A 53 -7.71 -30.85 51.71
CA THR A 53 -9.19 -30.69 51.79
C THR A 53 -9.52 -29.36 52.49
N THR A 54 -10.62 -28.62 52.34
CA THR A 54 -12.05 -28.83 52.01
C THR A 54 -12.59 -27.40 51.77
N GLU A 55 -13.51 -27.11 50.87
CA GLU A 55 -14.94 -26.88 51.17
C GLU A 55 -15.72 -26.62 49.87
N VAL A 56 -16.95 -27.11 49.84
CA VAL A 56 -17.91 -27.02 48.74
C VAL A 56 -18.62 -25.66 48.79
N SER A 57 -18.68 -24.93 47.68
CA SER A 57 -19.77 -24.00 47.35
C SER A 57 -19.83 -23.69 45.86
N SER A 58 -21.05 -23.75 45.35
CA SER A 58 -21.55 -23.68 43.98
C SER A 58 -21.34 -22.34 43.23
N ASN A 59 -20.89 -22.38 41.98
CA ASN A 59 -21.66 -22.05 40.77
C ASN A 59 -20.78 -21.83 39.53
N VAL A 60 -21.37 -22.16 38.38
CA VAL A 60 -20.80 -22.23 37.04
C VAL A 60 -20.53 -20.83 36.47
N GLY A 61 -19.31 -20.60 35.98
CA GLY A 61 -18.95 -19.43 35.16
C GLY A 61 -17.48 -19.48 34.77
N LEU A 62 -17.19 -19.66 33.47
CA LEU A 62 -15.84 -19.71 32.91
C LEU A 62 -15.13 -18.38 33.17
N GLU A 63 -14.21 -18.34 34.15
CA GLU A 63 -13.55 -17.10 34.58
C GLU A 63 -12.62 -16.53 33.48
N THR A 64 -13.03 -15.38 32.95
CA THR A 64 -12.19 -14.47 32.15
C THR A 64 -11.29 -13.66 33.08
N SER A 65 -10.24 -14.27 33.62
CA SER A 65 -9.25 -13.58 34.46
C SER A 65 -8.30 -12.75 33.60
N GLY A 66 -8.75 -11.59 33.14
CA GLY A 66 -7.93 -10.52 32.60
C GLY A 66 -7.95 -9.33 33.58
N CYS A 67 -6.79 -8.92 34.10
CA CYS A 67 -6.69 -7.73 34.94
C CYS A 67 -7.19 -6.51 34.15
N ILE A 68 -8.18 -5.80 34.69
CA ILE A 68 -8.73 -4.57 34.10
C ILE A 68 -7.62 -3.51 34.13
N VAL A 69 -7.20 -3.02 32.95
CA VAL A 69 -6.07 -2.09 32.82
C VAL A 69 -6.55 -0.63 32.87
N ASN A 70 -7.78 -0.37 32.41
CA ASN A 70 -8.56 0.88 32.55
C ASN A 70 -9.99 0.61 32.03
N GLU A 71 -10.97 1.50 32.25
CA GLU A 71 -12.39 1.30 31.87
C GLU A 71 -12.56 0.65 30.48
N GLY A 72 -12.98 -0.63 30.46
CA GLY A 72 -13.27 -1.40 29.25
C GLY A 72 -12.10 -2.15 28.60
N PHE A 73 -10.83 -1.88 28.95
CA PHE A 73 -9.68 -2.55 28.33
C PHE A 73 -9.14 -3.73 29.15
N LEU A 74 -8.98 -4.87 28.47
CA LEU A 74 -8.54 -6.15 29.00
C LEU A 74 -7.27 -6.61 28.29
N ARG A 75 -6.43 -7.37 29.00
CA ARG A 75 -5.27 -8.02 28.39
C ARG A 75 -5.71 -9.22 27.55
N TRP A 76 -5.29 -9.27 26.29
CA TRP A 76 -5.56 -10.38 25.39
C TRP A 76 -4.69 -11.59 25.71
N ARG A 77 -5.29 -12.78 25.74
CA ARG A 77 -4.62 -14.02 26.17
C ARG A 77 -3.53 -14.45 25.20
N ASN A 78 -3.77 -14.32 23.89
CA ASN A 78 -2.84 -14.74 22.86
C ASN A 78 -1.96 -13.55 22.42
N GLY A 79 -0.78 -13.39 23.03
CA GLY A 79 0.19 -12.34 22.72
C GLY A 79 0.30 -11.20 23.74
N GLY A 80 -0.70 -11.02 24.61
CA GLY A 80 -0.60 -10.11 25.76
C GLY A 80 -0.88 -8.63 25.47
N GLY A 81 -1.39 -8.27 24.29
CA GLY A 81 -1.82 -6.90 23.97
C GLY A 81 -3.07 -6.45 24.73
N THR A 82 -3.51 -5.23 24.47
CA THR A 82 -4.63 -4.57 25.19
C THR A 82 -5.82 -4.42 24.26
N CYS A 83 -6.97 -5.00 24.61
CA CYS A 83 -8.16 -5.00 23.78
C CYS A 83 -9.39 -4.53 24.55
N HIS A 84 -10.23 -3.71 23.92
CA HIS A 84 -11.49 -3.31 24.51
C HIS A 84 -12.46 -4.49 24.61
N SER A 85 -13.28 -4.52 25.67
CA SER A 85 -14.23 -5.60 25.97
C SER A 85 -15.33 -5.77 24.92
N SER A 86 -15.65 -4.71 24.18
CA SER A 86 -16.60 -4.76 23.06
C SER A 86 -15.98 -5.14 21.72
N ALA A 87 -14.66 -5.32 21.64
CA ALA A 87 -14.01 -5.78 20.41
C ALA A 87 -14.35 -7.27 20.17
N LEU A 88 -14.66 -7.61 18.92
CA LEU A 88 -14.96 -8.97 18.49
C LEU A 88 -13.70 -9.57 17.88
N ILE A 89 -12.91 -10.25 18.71
CA ILE A 89 -11.62 -10.81 18.34
C ILE A 89 -11.71 -12.32 18.35
N ASP A 90 -11.38 -12.97 17.24
CA ASP A 90 -11.31 -14.43 17.18
C ASP A 90 -10.25 -14.98 18.14
N SER A 91 -10.53 -16.12 18.77
CA SER A 91 -9.62 -16.76 19.73
C SER A 91 -8.24 -17.12 19.17
N LEU A 92 -8.13 -17.32 17.85
CA LEU A 92 -6.88 -17.63 17.15
C LEU A 92 -6.08 -16.37 16.79
N ALA A 93 -6.66 -15.17 16.94
CA ALA A 93 -5.94 -13.93 16.67
C ALA A 93 -4.81 -13.71 17.71
N LEU A 94 -3.64 -13.33 17.21
CA LEU A 94 -2.46 -12.98 18.00
C LEU A 94 -2.37 -11.46 18.09
N VAL A 95 -2.48 -10.92 19.30
CA VAL A 95 -2.32 -9.49 19.57
C VAL A 95 -1.14 -9.31 20.51
N GLU A 96 -0.02 -8.84 19.98
CA GLU A 96 1.23 -8.71 20.72
C GLU A 96 1.18 -7.65 21.81
N VAL A 97 2.11 -7.76 22.77
CA VAL A 97 2.29 -6.79 23.85
C VAL A 97 2.46 -5.36 23.29
N GLY A 98 1.74 -4.41 23.89
CA GLY A 98 1.76 -3.02 23.47
C GLY A 98 0.92 -2.71 22.23
N ALA A 99 0.35 -3.70 21.54
CA ALA A 99 -0.72 -3.45 20.56
C ALA A 99 -2.04 -3.11 21.28
N VAL A 100 -2.83 -2.22 20.68
CA VAL A 100 -4.11 -1.75 21.23
C VAL A 100 -5.23 -1.96 20.22
N VAL A 101 -6.31 -2.60 20.65
CA VAL A 101 -7.52 -2.81 19.85
C VAL A 101 -8.70 -2.10 20.52
N HIS A 102 -9.28 -1.12 19.83
CA HIS A 102 -10.37 -0.30 20.33
C HIS A 102 -11.75 -0.96 20.20
N GLU A 103 -12.75 -0.28 20.75
CA GLU A 103 -14.14 -0.71 20.80
C GLU A 103 -14.72 -1.09 19.43
N ASN A 104 -15.56 -2.13 19.43
CA ASN A 104 -16.32 -2.61 18.27
C ASN A 104 -15.46 -3.01 17.05
N ALA A 105 -14.13 -3.04 17.19
CA ALA A 105 -13.24 -3.57 16.17
C ALA A 105 -13.49 -5.08 16.00
N VAL A 106 -13.30 -5.59 14.79
CA VAL A 106 -13.52 -7.00 14.44
C VAL A 106 -12.24 -7.56 13.84
N LEU A 107 -11.67 -8.58 14.50
CA LEU A 107 -10.48 -9.29 14.01
C LEU A 107 -10.83 -10.74 13.73
N GLY A 108 -10.62 -11.19 12.49
CA GLY A 108 -10.83 -12.58 12.07
C GLY A 108 -9.81 -13.56 12.66
N ALA A 109 -10.03 -14.85 12.38
CA ALA A 109 -9.13 -15.93 12.78
C ALA A 109 -7.71 -15.71 12.22
N GLU A 110 -6.70 -16.09 13.01
CA GLU A 110 -5.28 -16.02 12.62
C GLU A 110 -4.77 -14.62 12.23
N VAL A 111 -5.51 -13.56 12.57
CA VAL A 111 -5.00 -12.19 12.44
C VAL A 111 -3.83 -12.00 13.41
N HIS A 112 -2.74 -11.41 12.93
CA HIS A 112 -1.59 -11.07 13.74
C HIS A 112 -1.42 -9.55 13.80
N VAL A 113 -1.49 -8.99 15.00
CA VAL A 113 -1.29 -7.56 15.27
C VAL A 113 0.03 -7.39 16.01
N GLY A 114 1.01 -6.77 15.35
CA GLY A 114 2.33 -6.51 15.89
C GLY A 114 2.36 -5.44 16.99
N SER A 115 3.38 -5.50 17.83
CA SER A 115 3.62 -4.57 18.94
C SER A 115 3.54 -3.09 18.52
N GLY A 116 2.92 -2.26 19.38
CA GLY A 116 2.76 -0.81 19.16
C GLY A 116 1.71 -0.41 18.12
N THR A 117 1.08 -1.38 17.46
CA THR A 117 0.00 -1.12 16.50
C THR A 117 -1.30 -0.75 17.21
N VAL A 118 -2.01 0.23 16.64
CA VAL A 118 -3.32 0.68 17.12
C VAL A 118 -4.39 0.38 16.07
N ILE A 119 -5.34 -0.47 16.44
CA ILE A 119 -6.55 -0.75 15.67
C ILE A 119 -7.69 0.10 16.24
N GLY A 120 -8.12 1.11 15.49
CA GLY A 120 -9.13 2.06 15.88
C GLY A 120 -10.56 1.47 15.98
N PRO A 121 -11.51 2.27 16.49
CA PRO A 121 -12.89 1.82 16.70
C PRO A 121 -13.55 1.33 15.42
N SER A 122 -14.34 0.26 15.51
CA SER A 122 -15.11 -0.31 14.40
C SER A 122 -14.31 -0.71 13.14
N VAL A 123 -12.98 -0.77 13.23
CA VAL A 123 -12.13 -1.31 12.17
C VAL A 123 -12.38 -2.80 12.01
N LYS A 124 -12.46 -3.28 10.76
CA LYS A 124 -12.68 -4.69 10.44
C LYS A 124 -11.47 -5.26 9.72
N ILE A 125 -10.93 -6.38 10.19
CA ILE A 125 -9.78 -7.04 9.60
C ILE A 125 -10.13 -8.52 9.36
N GLY A 126 -10.01 -8.94 8.10
CA GLY A 126 -10.30 -10.30 7.66
C GLY A 126 -9.26 -11.33 8.13
N PRO A 127 -9.60 -12.63 8.09
CA PRO A 127 -8.72 -13.70 8.58
C PRO A 127 -7.35 -13.77 7.92
N SER A 128 -6.40 -14.34 8.65
CA SER A 128 -5.02 -14.60 8.22
C SER A 128 -4.25 -13.35 7.75
N THR A 129 -4.73 -12.15 8.11
CA THR A 129 -4.07 -10.87 7.81
C THR A 129 -2.98 -10.58 8.86
N ARG A 130 -1.81 -10.16 8.37
CA ARG A 130 -0.64 -9.83 9.20
C ARG A 130 -0.41 -8.33 9.21
N ILE A 131 -0.32 -7.76 10.40
CA ILE A 131 -0.10 -6.34 10.62
C ILE A 131 1.19 -6.19 11.43
N GLY A 132 2.13 -5.44 10.88
CA GLY A 132 3.44 -5.20 11.47
C GLY A 132 3.39 -4.30 12.71
N TYR A 133 4.55 -3.74 13.04
CA TYR A 133 4.75 -2.91 14.23
C TYR A 133 4.38 -1.44 13.97
N ASN A 134 3.90 -0.76 15.02
CA ASN A 134 3.62 0.68 15.01
C ASN A 134 2.71 1.13 13.84
N VAL A 135 1.75 0.29 13.45
CA VAL A 135 0.76 0.61 12.42
C VAL A 135 -0.42 1.35 13.06
N SER A 136 -0.99 2.34 12.37
CA SER A 136 -2.22 3.03 12.81
C SER A 136 -3.32 2.79 11.80
N ILE A 137 -4.41 2.16 12.23
CA ILE A 137 -5.57 1.87 11.37
C ILE A 137 -6.82 2.48 11.99
N SER A 138 -7.54 3.29 11.21
CA SER A 138 -8.81 3.89 11.60
C SER A 138 -9.76 3.93 10.39
N ASN A 139 -11.07 4.03 10.60
CA ASN A 139 -12.06 4.21 9.52
C ASN A 139 -11.86 3.25 8.33
N CYS A 140 -11.58 1.97 8.60
CA CYS A 140 -11.09 1.05 7.57
C CYS A 140 -11.68 -0.35 7.71
N SER A 141 -11.90 -1.00 6.57
CA SER A 141 -12.12 -2.45 6.45
C SER A 141 -11.03 -3.06 5.57
N ILE A 142 -10.38 -4.11 6.08
CA ILE A 142 -9.32 -4.87 5.40
C ILE A 142 -9.82 -6.30 5.20
N GLY A 143 -9.67 -6.83 3.99
CA GLY A 143 -9.99 -8.20 3.64
C GLY A 143 -8.99 -9.22 4.19
N ASP A 144 -9.00 -10.39 3.57
CA ASP A 144 -8.34 -11.58 4.08
C ASP A 144 -6.90 -11.71 3.54
N SER A 145 -6.03 -12.35 4.32
CA SER A 145 -4.66 -12.70 3.91
C SER A 145 -3.82 -11.49 3.45
N CYS A 146 -4.06 -10.31 4.02
CA CYS A 146 -3.32 -9.10 3.72
C CYS A 146 -2.01 -9.04 4.52
N VAL A 147 -1.04 -8.27 4.02
CA VAL A 147 0.23 -8.01 4.71
C VAL A 147 0.42 -6.50 4.81
N ILE A 148 0.40 -5.98 6.03
CA ILE A 148 0.59 -4.56 6.33
C ILE A 148 1.93 -4.42 7.04
N HIS A 149 2.91 -3.80 6.39
CA HIS A 149 4.25 -3.61 6.95
C HIS A 149 4.29 -2.49 8.01
N ASN A 150 5.45 -2.34 8.65
CA ASN A 150 5.62 -1.46 9.81
C ASN A 150 5.35 0.01 9.49
N GLY A 151 4.80 0.75 10.47
CA GLY A 151 4.62 2.20 10.37
C GLY A 151 3.58 2.68 9.36
N VAL A 152 2.79 1.77 8.78
CA VAL A 152 1.70 2.12 7.85
C VAL A 152 0.60 2.89 8.59
N CYS A 153 0.04 3.91 7.92
CA CYS A 153 -1.06 4.72 8.43
C CYS A 153 -2.27 4.62 7.49
N ILE A 154 -3.41 4.15 7.99
CA ILE A 154 -4.62 3.91 7.19
C ILE A 154 -5.82 4.64 7.79
N GLY A 155 -6.55 5.35 6.92
CA GLY A 155 -7.84 5.96 7.19
C GLY A 155 -7.81 7.23 8.00
N GLN A 156 -6.67 7.95 7.96
CA GLN A 156 -6.56 9.32 8.42
C GLN A 156 -7.28 10.28 7.45
N ASP A 157 -7.57 11.49 7.93
CA ASP A 157 -8.17 12.54 7.10
C ASP A 157 -7.21 12.98 5.99
N GLY A 158 -7.65 12.89 4.73
CA GLY A 158 -6.89 13.42 3.61
C GLY A 158 -6.73 14.94 3.60
N PHE A 159 -5.89 15.42 2.67
CA PHE A 159 -5.57 16.84 2.51
C PHE A 159 -6.69 17.61 1.78
N GLY A 160 -7.79 17.90 2.50
CA GLY A 160 -8.89 18.72 1.99
C GLY A 160 -9.05 20.01 2.80
N PHE A 161 -8.86 21.17 2.16
CA PHE A 161 -9.09 22.49 2.75
C PHE A 161 -9.77 23.42 1.74
N TYR A 162 -10.51 24.40 2.23
CA TYR A 162 -11.08 25.48 1.42
C TYR A 162 -10.95 26.82 2.15
N VAL A 163 -11.04 27.91 1.39
CA VAL A 163 -11.03 29.26 1.93
C VAL A 163 -12.48 29.70 2.15
N ASP A 164 -12.83 30.09 3.36
CA ASP A 164 -14.17 30.61 3.68
C ASP A 164 -14.35 32.07 3.21
N GLU A 165 -15.54 32.63 3.43
CA GLU A 165 -15.87 34.02 3.06
C GLU A 165 -15.01 35.08 3.77
N HIS A 166 -14.35 34.70 4.87
CA HIS A 166 -13.49 35.55 5.68
C HIS A 166 -12.00 35.37 5.38
N GLY A 167 -11.65 34.49 4.44
CA GLY A 167 -10.27 34.20 4.07
C GLY A 167 -9.57 33.15 4.96
N ASN A 168 -10.29 32.47 5.86
CA ASN A 168 -9.71 31.44 6.72
C ASN A 168 -9.55 30.12 5.98
N MET A 169 -8.49 29.39 6.28
CA MET A 169 -8.28 28.03 5.78
C MET A 169 -9.06 27.03 6.65
N VAL A 170 -10.15 26.49 6.11
CA VAL A 170 -11.06 25.58 6.83
C VAL A 170 -10.89 24.14 6.32
N LYS A 171 -10.83 23.18 7.25
CA LYS A 171 -10.73 21.75 6.93
C LYS A 171 -12.02 21.27 6.29
N LYS A 172 -11.91 20.58 5.16
CA LYS A 172 -13.03 19.86 4.56
C LYS A 172 -13.21 18.51 5.26
N PRO A 173 -14.38 18.22 5.86
CA PRO A 173 -14.63 16.95 6.53
C PRO A 173 -14.39 15.75 5.60
N GLN A 174 -13.62 14.77 6.07
CA GLN A 174 -13.48 13.45 5.44
C GLN A 174 -14.22 12.48 6.35
N THR A 175 -15.41 12.00 5.96
CA THR A 175 -16.30 11.25 6.88
C THR A 175 -16.44 9.78 6.51
N LEU A 176 -15.91 9.35 5.36
CA LEU A 176 -16.05 7.99 4.87
C LEU A 176 -14.84 7.14 5.25
N ASN A 177 -14.61 6.03 4.54
CA ASN A 177 -13.69 4.98 4.96
C ASN A 177 -12.63 4.67 3.91
N VAL A 178 -11.72 3.78 4.29
CA VAL A 178 -10.82 3.05 3.40
C VAL A 178 -11.31 1.60 3.32
N LYS A 179 -11.42 1.06 2.11
CA LYS A 179 -11.76 -0.34 1.85
C LYS A 179 -10.60 -1.02 1.14
N ILE A 180 -10.02 -2.02 1.80
CA ILE A 180 -8.91 -2.82 1.29
C ILE A 180 -9.43 -4.23 1.04
N GLY A 181 -9.23 -4.74 -0.17
CA GLY A 181 -9.60 -6.09 -0.59
C GLY A 181 -8.73 -7.18 0.03
N ASN A 182 -8.68 -8.33 -0.63
CA ASN A 182 -7.97 -9.51 -0.16
C ASN A 182 -6.57 -9.61 -0.76
N ARG A 183 -5.64 -10.25 -0.02
CA ARG A 183 -4.26 -10.49 -0.47
C ARG A 183 -3.52 -9.22 -0.88
N VAL A 184 -3.90 -8.08 -0.32
CA VAL A 184 -3.22 -6.80 -0.53
C VAL A 184 -1.96 -6.75 0.32
N GLU A 185 -0.88 -6.24 -0.24
CA GLU A 185 0.36 -5.99 0.50
C GLU A 185 0.71 -4.50 0.50
N ILE A 186 0.99 -3.95 1.68
CA ILE A 186 1.23 -2.52 1.88
C ILE A 186 2.56 -2.32 2.61
N GLY A 187 3.53 -1.77 1.90
CA GLY A 187 4.90 -1.54 2.35
C GLY A 187 5.01 -0.50 3.46
N ALA A 188 6.15 -0.48 4.13
CA ALA A 188 6.39 0.29 5.34
C ALA A 188 6.22 1.79 5.12
N ASN A 189 5.68 2.47 6.13
CA ASN A 189 5.46 3.92 6.15
C ASN A 189 4.61 4.46 4.98
N THR A 190 3.78 3.61 4.37
CA THR A 190 2.77 4.03 3.39
C THR A 190 1.58 4.65 4.10
N CYS A 191 1.03 5.71 3.50
CA CYS A 191 -0.11 6.46 4.04
C CYS A 191 -1.30 6.36 3.08
N ILE A 192 -2.47 6.05 3.63
CA ILE A 192 -3.73 5.87 2.88
C ILE A 192 -4.83 6.69 3.52
N ASP A 193 -5.24 7.75 2.84
CA ASP A 193 -6.25 8.67 3.34
C ASP A 193 -7.67 8.12 3.12
N ARG A 194 -8.56 8.34 4.09
CA ARG A 194 -9.98 8.00 3.97
C ARG A 194 -10.70 8.89 2.97
N GLY A 195 -11.85 8.43 2.50
CA GLY A 195 -12.71 9.19 1.63
C GLY A 195 -13.48 10.35 2.29
N SER A 196 -13.80 11.39 1.52
CA SER A 196 -14.84 12.37 1.84
C SER A 196 -16.20 12.07 1.22
N TRP A 197 -16.28 11.92 -0.11
CA TRP A 197 -17.56 11.73 -0.83
C TRP A 197 -17.77 10.30 -1.36
N ARG A 198 -16.69 9.55 -1.57
CA ARG A 198 -16.67 8.10 -1.73
C ARG A 198 -15.52 7.49 -0.97
N ASP A 199 -15.58 6.21 -0.64
CA ASP A 199 -14.45 5.54 0.01
C ASP A 199 -13.19 5.58 -0.85
N THR A 200 -12.03 5.54 -0.19
CA THR A 200 -10.78 5.15 -0.82
C THR A 200 -10.78 3.62 -0.92
N VAL A 201 -10.51 3.08 -2.11
CA VAL A 201 -10.64 1.65 -2.39
C VAL A 201 -9.35 1.11 -2.98
N ILE A 202 -8.88 -0.01 -2.43
CA ILE A 202 -7.77 -0.80 -2.96
C ILE A 202 -8.28 -2.23 -3.15
N GLU A 203 -8.39 -2.64 -4.41
CA GLU A 203 -8.92 -3.95 -4.77
C GLU A 203 -7.91 -5.09 -4.58
N ASP A 204 -8.41 -6.32 -4.70
CA ASP A 204 -7.68 -7.56 -4.44
C ASP A 204 -6.31 -7.64 -5.14
N ASP A 205 -5.37 -8.34 -4.50
CA ASP A 205 -4.06 -8.73 -5.05
C ASP A 205 -3.12 -7.56 -5.41
N THR A 206 -3.48 -6.33 -5.08
CA THR A 206 -2.62 -5.16 -5.29
C THR A 206 -1.46 -5.11 -4.31
N LYS A 207 -0.27 -4.74 -4.81
CA LYS A 207 0.99 -4.64 -4.05
C LYS A 207 1.49 -3.21 -4.06
N ILE A 208 1.70 -2.67 -2.88
CA ILE A 208 2.11 -1.30 -2.64
C ILE A 208 3.42 -1.35 -1.88
N ASP A 209 4.46 -0.76 -2.43
CA ASP A 209 5.79 -0.71 -1.83
C ASP A 209 5.84 0.35 -0.72
N ASN A 210 7.03 0.57 -0.17
CA ASN A 210 7.29 1.48 0.94
C ASN A 210 7.13 2.95 0.54
N LEU A 211 6.75 3.77 1.51
CA LEU A 211 6.67 5.24 1.37
C LEU A 211 5.74 5.72 0.25
N VAL A 212 4.67 4.98 -0.04
CA VAL A 212 3.65 5.38 -1.01
C VAL A 212 2.64 6.30 -0.33
N GLN A 213 2.19 7.34 -1.05
CA GLN A 213 1.06 8.19 -0.62
C GLN A 213 -0.16 7.88 -1.47
N ILE A 214 -1.28 7.55 -0.83
CA ILE A 214 -2.59 7.38 -1.47
C ILE A 214 -3.55 8.42 -0.90
N GLY A 215 -3.91 9.39 -1.74
CA GLY A 215 -4.84 10.46 -1.39
C GLY A 215 -6.29 9.99 -1.15
N HIS A 216 -7.11 10.92 -0.65
CA HIS A 216 -8.52 10.64 -0.37
C HIS A 216 -9.31 10.32 -1.65
N ASN A 217 -10.30 9.45 -1.52
CA ASN A 217 -11.12 8.99 -2.65
C ASN A 217 -10.27 8.39 -3.78
N VAL A 218 -9.18 7.68 -3.54
CA VAL A 218 -8.51 6.97 -4.65
C VAL A 218 -9.23 5.64 -4.91
N ILE A 219 -9.34 5.18 -6.16
CA ILE A 219 -9.69 3.79 -6.50
C ILE A 219 -8.48 3.17 -7.17
N ILE A 220 -8.05 2.03 -6.66
CA ILE A 220 -7.00 1.21 -7.26
C ILE A 220 -7.59 -0.16 -7.57
N GLY A 221 -7.56 -0.53 -8.85
CA GLY A 221 -8.02 -1.82 -9.35
C GLY A 221 -7.16 -2.99 -8.89
N LYS A 222 -7.50 -4.18 -9.37
CA LYS A 222 -6.90 -5.45 -8.95
C LYS A 222 -5.50 -5.62 -9.51
N CYS A 223 -4.69 -6.40 -8.81
CA CYS A 223 -3.36 -6.83 -9.28
C CYS A 223 -2.45 -5.66 -9.71
N CYS A 224 -2.57 -4.50 -9.07
CA CYS A 224 -1.70 -3.36 -9.35
C CYS A 224 -0.36 -3.49 -8.62
N LEU A 225 0.68 -2.87 -9.18
CA LEU A 225 2.02 -2.80 -8.58
C LEU A 225 2.43 -1.34 -8.44
N LEU A 226 2.49 -0.84 -7.21
CA LEU A 226 2.94 0.53 -6.92
C LEU A 226 4.33 0.48 -6.28
N CYS A 227 5.35 0.88 -7.03
CA CYS A 227 6.72 0.89 -6.52
C CYS A 227 6.96 2.03 -5.51
N GLY A 228 8.10 1.96 -4.81
CA GLY A 228 8.39 2.85 -3.70
C GLY A 228 8.33 4.33 -4.07
N GLN A 229 7.85 5.13 -3.12
CA GLN A 229 7.68 6.58 -3.24
C GLN A 229 6.72 7.04 -4.35
N VAL A 230 5.86 6.16 -4.85
CA VAL A 230 4.74 6.58 -5.71
C VAL A 230 3.81 7.52 -4.93
N GLY A 231 3.39 8.60 -5.58
CA GLY A 231 2.44 9.56 -5.01
C GLY A 231 1.17 9.66 -5.84
N ILE A 232 0.02 9.35 -5.25
CA ILE A 232 -1.28 9.41 -5.91
C ILE A 232 -2.13 10.49 -5.22
N ALA A 233 -2.46 11.54 -5.95
CA ALA A 233 -3.31 12.61 -5.43
C ALA A 233 -4.79 12.18 -5.32
N GLY A 234 -5.61 13.03 -4.70
CA GLY A 234 -7.00 12.71 -4.40
C GLY A 234 -7.87 12.46 -5.64
N SER A 235 -8.92 11.64 -5.46
CA SER A 235 -9.95 11.36 -6.48
C SER A 235 -9.44 10.71 -7.78
N VAL A 236 -8.26 10.09 -7.77
CA VAL A 236 -7.73 9.31 -8.90
C VAL A 236 -8.45 7.96 -9.01
N THR A 237 -8.57 7.46 -10.24
CA THR A 237 -9.06 6.10 -10.55
C THR A 237 -8.04 5.35 -11.37
N ILE A 238 -7.57 4.21 -10.89
CA ILE A 238 -6.59 3.33 -11.55
C ILE A 238 -7.27 2.00 -11.84
N GLY A 239 -7.22 1.55 -13.09
CA GLY A 239 -7.74 0.24 -13.51
C GLY A 239 -6.87 -0.93 -13.05
N ASP A 240 -7.22 -2.13 -13.50
CA ASP A 240 -6.54 -3.37 -13.09
C ASP A 240 -5.18 -3.55 -13.78
N TYR A 241 -4.27 -4.30 -13.16
CA TYR A 241 -2.96 -4.65 -13.72
C TYR A 241 -2.11 -3.43 -14.11
N VAL A 242 -2.27 -2.32 -13.37
CA VAL A 242 -1.45 -1.12 -13.57
C VAL A 242 -0.16 -1.25 -12.75
N ALA A 243 0.97 -0.92 -13.37
CA ALA A 243 2.26 -0.83 -12.70
C ALA A 243 2.76 0.62 -12.71
N LEU A 244 2.96 1.21 -11.53
CA LEU A 244 3.56 2.54 -11.37
C LEU A 244 5.00 2.37 -10.88
N GLY A 245 5.97 2.75 -11.72
CA GLY A 245 7.39 2.71 -11.38
C GLY A 245 7.75 3.65 -10.23
N GLY A 246 8.92 3.43 -9.62
CA GLY A 246 9.33 4.16 -8.41
C GLY A 246 9.31 5.67 -8.61
N ARG A 247 8.85 6.40 -7.59
CA ARG A 247 8.66 7.86 -7.62
C ARG A 247 7.75 8.38 -8.74
N ALA A 248 6.92 7.54 -9.35
CA ALA A 248 5.92 8.04 -10.26
C ALA A 248 4.83 8.81 -9.50
N ALA A 249 4.25 9.82 -10.14
CA ALA A 249 3.22 10.65 -9.54
C ALA A 249 1.96 10.67 -10.41
N VAL A 250 0.79 10.78 -9.77
CA VAL A 250 -0.49 10.92 -10.46
C VAL A 250 -1.22 12.13 -9.92
N ARG A 251 -1.54 13.08 -10.82
CA ARG A 251 -2.31 14.28 -10.51
C ARG A 251 -3.75 13.91 -10.11
N ASP A 252 -4.36 14.76 -9.29
CA ASP A 252 -5.73 14.64 -8.82
C ASP A 252 -6.74 14.57 -9.96
N HIS A 253 -7.86 13.88 -9.72
CA HIS A 253 -8.97 13.76 -10.66
C HIS A 253 -8.61 13.18 -12.04
N VAL A 254 -7.58 12.33 -12.10
CA VAL A 254 -7.16 11.64 -13.32
C VAL A 254 -7.63 10.18 -13.29
N SER A 255 -7.95 9.64 -14.47
CA SER A 255 -8.17 8.21 -14.68
C SER A 255 -7.04 7.55 -15.48
N ILE A 256 -6.67 6.33 -15.07
CA ILE A 256 -5.70 5.47 -15.76
C ILE A 256 -6.39 4.14 -16.06
N VAL A 257 -6.49 3.77 -17.34
CA VAL A 257 -7.08 2.48 -17.73
C VAL A 257 -6.21 1.29 -17.31
N SER A 258 -6.80 0.11 -17.30
CA SER A 258 -6.12 -1.15 -16.97
C SER A 258 -4.92 -1.42 -17.89
N LYS A 259 -3.96 -2.21 -17.40
CA LYS A 259 -2.77 -2.67 -18.16
C LYS A 259 -1.84 -1.53 -18.62
N VAL A 260 -1.76 -0.46 -17.84
CA VAL A 260 -0.79 0.63 -18.02
C VAL A 260 0.48 0.33 -17.23
N ARG A 261 1.64 0.54 -17.84
CA ARG A 261 2.93 0.53 -17.14
C ARG A 261 3.55 1.91 -17.25
N LEU A 262 3.70 2.58 -16.11
CA LEU A 262 4.28 3.91 -16.02
C LEU A 262 5.73 3.80 -15.56
N ALA A 263 6.66 4.33 -16.35
CA ALA A 263 8.07 4.34 -16.00
C ALA A 263 8.34 5.18 -14.73
N ALA A 264 9.41 4.81 -14.01
CA ALA A 264 9.85 5.53 -12.81
C ALA A 264 10.04 7.05 -13.07
N ASN A 265 9.82 7.87 -12.04
CA ASN A 265 9.87 9.34 -12.06
C ASN A 265 8.90 10.03 -13.05
N SER A 266 7.98 9.30 -13.68
CA SER A 266 7.01 9.90 -14.61
C SER A 266 5.81 10.47 -13.85
N CYS A 267 5.20 11.53 -14.38
CA CYS A 267 4.03 12.16 -13.78
C CYS A 267 2.84 12.13 -14.74
N VAL A 268 1.72 11.53 -14.32
CA VAL A 268 0.47 11.52 -15.08
C VAL A 268 -0.31 12.79 -14.77
N THR A 269 -0.47 13.64 -15.80
CA THR A 269 -1.17 14.92 -15.67
C THR A 269 -2.55 14.94 -16.33
N LYS A 270 -2.85 13.95 -17.18
CA LYS A 270 -4.11 13.80 -17.92
C LYS A 270 -4.50 12.33 -17.95
N ASN A 271 -5.78 12.08 -18.26
CA ASN A 271 -6.30 10.72 -18.38
C ASN A 271 -5.48 9.88 -19.37
N ILE A 272 -5.16 8.66 -18.98
CA ILE A 272 -4.61 7.64 -19.86
C ILE A 272 -5.76 6.74 -20.26
N THR A 273 -6.19 6.83 -21.51
CA THR A 273 -7.37 6.13 -22.03
C THR A 273 -7.04 4.83 -22.75
N GLU A 274 -5.76 4.58 -23.04
CA GLU A 274 -5.31 3.38 -23.76
C GLU A 274 -4.26 2.63 -22.93
N PRO A 275 -4.28 1.28 -22.93
CA PRO A 275 -3.26 0.49 -22.28
C PRO A 275 -1.91 0.65 -22.96
N GLY A 276 -0.82 0.41 -22.22
CA GLY A 276 0.53 0.46 -22.77
C GLY A 276 1.56 1.04 -21.83
N ASP A 277 2.71 1.39 -22.41
CA ASP A 277 3.86 1.89 -21.69
C ASP A 277 3.95 3.41 -21.81
N PHE A 278 3.96 4.08 -20.67
CA PHE A 278 4.06 5.54 -20.57
C PHE A 278 5.31 5.90 -19.80
N GLY A 279 5.99 6.97 -20.19
CA GLY A 279 7.20 7.38 -19.48
C GLY A 279 7.72 8.74 -19.91
N GLY A 280 8.54 9.33 -19.03
CA GLY A 280 9.27 10.56 -19.30
C GLY A 280 10.29 10.85 -18.19
N PHE A 281 11.56 10.54 -18.46
CA PHE A 281 12.79 10.82 -17.69
C PHE A 281 13.93 10.20 -18.53
N PRO A 282 15.08 10.86 -18.76
CA PRO A 282 16.18 10.57 -17.84
C PRO A 282 17.00 11.81 -17.44
N ALA A 283 17.82 11.63 -16.40
CA ALA A 283 18.95 12.49 -16.16
C ALA A 283 19.89 12.45 -17.38
N VAL A 284 20.11 13.61 -17.99
CA VAL A 284 21.10 13.84 -19.04
C VAL A 284 22.10 14.88 -18.54
N PRO A 285 23.32 14.96 -19.12
CA PRO A 285 24.24 16.04 -18.78
C PRO A 285 23.58 17.41 -18.89
N ILE A 286 23.85 18.30 -17.91
CA ILE A 286 23.12 19.58 -17.77
C ILE A 286 23.17 20.46 -19.03
N HIS A 287 24.24 20.37 -19.81
CA HIS A 287 24.38 21.12 -21.06
C HIS A 287 23.44 20.59 -22.16
N GLU A 288 23.20 19.28 -22.23
CA GLU A 288 22.23 18.70 -23.16
C GLU A 288 20.80 19.00 -22.73
N TRP A 289 20.52 18.93 -21.43
CA TRP A 289 19.20 19.34 -20.91
C TRP A 289 18.88 20.80 -21.27
N ARG A 290 19.80 21.74 -21.02
CA ARG A 290 19.62 23.16 -21.39
C ARG A 290 19.33 23.34 -22.88
N LYS A 291 20.04 22.62 -23.77
CA LYS A 291 19.80 22.65 -25.21
C LYS A 291 18.42 22.11 -25.59
N GLN A 292 17.99 21.01 -24.96
CA GLN A 292 16.67 20.41 -25.19
C GLN A 292 15.55 21.39 -24.83
N ILE A 293 15.66 22.09 -23.69
CA ILE A 293 14.66 23.09 -23.25
C ILE A 293 14.57 24.26 -24.24
N VAL A 294 15.70 24.82 -24.66
CA VAL A 294 15.70 25.93 -25.64
C VAL A 294 15.09 25.50 -26.97
N ARG A 295 15.44 24.31 -27.47
CA ARG A 295 14.86 23.76 -28.72
C ARG A 295 13.35 23.61 -28.63
N ALA A 296 12.83 23.11 -27.51
CA ALA A 296 11.40 22.99 -27.28
C ALA A 296 10.69 24.36 -27.30
N GLN A 297 11.27 25.38 -26.66
CA GLN A 297 10.71 26.74 -26.65
C GLN A 297 10.66 27.38 -28.05
N ILE A 298 11.75 27.24 -28.82
CA ILE A 298 11.81 27.76 -30.20
C ILE A 298 10.78 27.04 -31.08
N SER A 299 10.67 25.71 -30.93
CA SER A 299 9.69 24.92 -31.70
C SER A 299 8.25 25.34 -31.38
N ASN A 300 7.94 25.71 -30.14
CA ASN A 300 6.59 26.16 -29.78
C ASN A 300 6.28 27.56 -30.34
N LYS A 301 7.25 28.49 -30.34
CA LYS A 301 7.07 29.83 -30.93
C LYS A 301 6.88 29.82 -32.44
N ARG A 302 7.32 28.78 -33.15
CA ARG A 302 7.12 28.63 -34.60
C ARG A 302 5.75 28.05 -34.98
N LYS A 303 5.00 27.53 -34.01
CA LYS A 303 3.67 26.92 -34.22
C LYS A 303 2.51 27.84 -33.83
N THR A 304 2.83 29.01 -33.27
CA THR A 304 1.91 30.14 -33.03
C THR A 304 2.13 31.19 -34.11
#